data_AF-A0A975J4D1-F1
#
_entry.id   AF-A0A975J4D1-F1
#
_cell.length_a   1.000
_cell.length_b   1.000
_cell.length_c   1.000
_cell.angle_alpha   90.00
_cell.angle_beta   90.00
_cell.angle_gamma   90.00
#
_symmetry.space_group_name_H-M   'P 1'
#
loop_
_entity.id
_entity.type
_entity.pdbx_description
1 polymer ?
#
loop_
_entity_poly.entity_id
_entity_poly.type
_entity_poly.pdbx_seq_one_letter_code
_entity_poly.pdbx_strand_id
1 'polypeptide(L)'
;MKSLHIKKLVDSSGGNFDYKGLDIDLFVTNTQVYFNNHTEILVKTIEEVIPEHEDITILTEQQYADWADEIKNQPKPPTEIELLENRIAEQDKVIEELMFEIVPSLIGGE
;
A
#
# COMPACT_ATOMS: atom_id res chain seq x y z
N MET A 1 18.25 5.34 -20.44
CA MET A 1 17.13 4.87 -19.59
C MET A 1 17.50 5.20 -18.15
N LYS A 2 16.56 5.76 -17.39
CA LYS A 2 16.78 6.17 -16.00
C LYS A 2 15.76 5.47 -15.12
N SER A 3 16.21 5.01 -13.95
CA SER A 3 15.36 4.44 -12.91
C SER A 3 14.95 5.53 -11.94
N LEU A 4 13.66 5.65 -11.66
CA LEU A 4 13.07 6.71 -10.86
C LEU A 4 12.28 6.13 -9.70
N HIS A 5 12.31 6.84 -8.58
CA HIS A 5 11.32 6.77 -7.51
C HIS A 5 10.54 8.07 -7.49
N ILE A 6 9.22 7.98 -7.57
CA ILE A 6 8.31 9.12 -7.56
C ILE A 6 7.42 8.99 -6.33
N LYS A 7 7.45 10.00 -5.46
CA LYS A 7 6.64 10.11 -4.25
C LYS A 7 5.42 10.99 -4.46
N LYS A 8 4.46 10.91 -3.54
CA LYS A 8 3.22 11.70 -3.53
C LYS A 8 2.53 11.72 -4.90
N LEU A 9 2.40 10.51 -5.45
CA LEU A 9 1.84 10.29 -6.78
C LEU A 9 0.36 10.63 -6.84
N VAL A 10 -0.38 10.41 -5.75
CA VAL A 10 -1.81 10.70 -5.68
C VAL A 10 -2.02 12.00 -4.92
N ASP A 11 -2.86 12.89 -5.47
CA ASP A 11 -3.25 14.11 -4.78
C ASP A 11 -4.00 13.82 -3.46
N SER A 12 -4.11 14.83 -2.59
CA SER A 12 -4.81 14.70 -1.30
C SER A 12 -6.29 14.30 -1.44
N SER A 13 -6.85 14.43 -2.64
CA SER A 13 -8.24 14.17 -2.96
C SER A 13 -8.46 12.77 -3.55
N GLY A 14 -7.39 12.00 -3.80
CA GLY A 14 -7.45 10.63 -4.31
C GLY A 14 -7.80 10.52 -5.80
N GLY A 15 -7.88 11.63 -6.54
CA GLY A 15 -8.53 11.68 -7.85
C GLY A 15 -7.59 11.85 -9.04
N ASN A 16 -6.41 12.44 -8.83
CA ASN A 16 -5.45 12.68 -9.89
C ASN A 16 -4.06 12.13 -9.53
N PHE A 17 -3.40 11.58 -10.55
CA PHE A 17 -2.00 11.21 -10.47
C PHE A 17 -1.12 12.38 -10.91
N ASP A 18 -0.18 12.76 -10.07
CA ASP A 18 0.79 13.82 -10.32
C ASP A 18 2.19 13.23 -10.46
N TYR A 19 2.63 13.12 -11.70
CA TYR A 19 3.96 12.65 -12.07
C TYR A 19 5.01 13.76 -12.09
N LYS A 20 4.72 14.93 -11.50
CA LYS A 20 5.67 16.03 -11.29
C LYS A 20 6.30 16.55 -12.58
N GLY A 21 5.51 16.56 -13.65
CA GLY A 21 5.93 17.03 -14.98
C GLY A 21 6.67 16.00 -15.84
N LEU A 22 6.79 14.74 -15.39
CA LEU A 22 7.29 13.64 -16.22
C LEU A 22 6.29 13.27 -17.31
N ASP A 23 6.81 12.86 -18.47
CA ASP A 23 6.00 12.33 -19.55
C ASP A 23 5.75 10.82 -19.37
N ILE A 24 4.50 10.47 -19.08
CA ILE A 24 4.08 9.08 -18.82
C ILE A 24 4.22 8.23 -20.08
N ASP A 25 4.10 8.81 -21.28
CA ASP A 25 4.25 8.08 -22.54
C ASP A 25 5.70 7.62 -22.77
N LEU A 26 6.67 8.21 -22.07
CA LEU A 26 8.08 7.82 -22.07
C LEU A 26 8.42 6.78 -21.00
N PHE A 27 7.43 6.33 -20.21
CA PHE A 27 7.66 5.27 -19.22
C PHE A 27 7.79 3.91 -19.91
N VAL A 28 8.75 3.13 -19.46
CA VAL A 28 8.99 1.78 -19.97
C VAL A 28 7.94 0.84 -19.38
N THR A 29 7.14 0.24 -20.24
CA THR A 29 6.11 -0.74 -19.85
C THR A 29 6.70 -1.90 -19.03
N ASN A 30 5.92 -2.40 -18.06
CA ASN A 30 6.31 -3.50 -17.15
C ASN A 30 7.50 -3.17 -16.22
N THR A 31 7.80 -1.89 -16.03
CA THR A 31 8.78 -1.42 -15.04
C THR A 31 8.12 -0.67 -13.88
N GLN A 32 6.81 -0.51 -13.91
CA GLN A 32 6.06 0.14 -12.83
C GLN A 32 5.95 -0.80 -11.63
N VAL A 33 6.45 -0.37 -10.47
CA VAL A 33 6.27 -1.07 -9.19
C VAL A 33 5.69 -0.08 -8.19
N TYR A 34 4.45 -0.32 -7.77
CA TYR A 34 3.75 0.54 -6.81
C TYR A 34 3.98 0.05 -5.39
N PHE A 35 4.19 1.00 -4.48
CA PHE A 35 4.14 0.72 -3.05
C PHE A 35 2.70 0.43 -2.62
N ASN A 36 2.51 -0.28 -1.49
CA ASN A 36 1.22 -0.79 -1.04
C ASN A 36 0.10 0.26 -0.90
N ASN A 37 0.46 1.53 -0.67
CA ASN A 37 -0.48 2.64 -0.54
C ASN A 37 -0.78 3.37 -1.87
N HIS A 38 -0.17 2.93 -2.98
CA HIS A 38 -0.27 3.55 -4.31
C HIS A 38 0.14 5.03 -4.38
N THR A 39 0.75 5.59 -3.33
CA THR A 39 1.21 6.99 -3.32
C THR A 39 2.63 7.13 -3.84
N GLU A 40 3.32 6.01 -4.08
CA GLU A 40 4.70 5.99 -4.55
C GLU A 40 4.87 4.92 -5.63
N ILE A 41 5.75 5.19 -6.58
CA ILE A 41 6.03 4.31 -7.71
C ILE A 41 7.53 4.28 -8.02
N LEU A 42 8.04 3.10 -8.32
CA LEU A 42 9.30 2.92 -9.04
C LEU A 42 9.01 2.70 -10.51
N VAL A 43 9.75 3.37 -11.38
CA VAL A 43 9.55 3.25 -12.83
C VAL A 43 10.84 3.53 -13.58
N LYS A 44 11.00 2.92 -14.75
CA LYS A 44 12.05 3.30 -15.70
C LYS A 44 11.48 4.19 -16.79
N THR A 45 12.21 5.22 -17.17
CA THR A 45 11.84 6.13 -18.28
C THR A 45 12.96 6.24 -19.31
N ILE A 46 12.58 6.51 -20.55
CA ILE A 46 13.51 6.88 -21.63
C ILE A 46 13.70 8.40 -21.74
N GLU A 47 13.00 9.18 -20.94
CA GLU A 47 13.09 10.64 -20.92
C GLU A 47 14.52 11.14 -20.62
N GLU A 48 15.04 12.00 -21.49
CA GLU A 48 16.43 12.46 -21.42
C GLU A 48 16.65 13.49 -20.31
N VAL A 49 15.66 14.33 -20.04
CA VAL A 49 15.72 15.41 -19.05
C VAL A 49 14.66 15.11 -17.99
N ILE A 50 15.10 14.86 -16.76
CA ILE A 50 14.17 14.63 -15.65
C ILE A 50 13.92 15.97 -14.96
N PRO A 51 12.67 16.40 -14.76
CA PRO A 51 12.36 17.59 -14.00
C PRO A 51 12.98 17.52 -12.59
N GLU A 52 13.59 18.62 -12.15
CA GLU A 52 14.05 18.72 -10.76
C GLU A 52 12.84 18.91 -9.84
N HIS A 53 12.54 17.90 -9.03
CA HIS A 53 11.45 17.93 -8.07
C HIS A 53 11.81 17.15 -6.81
N GLU A 54 11.41 17.63 -5.62
CA GLU A 54 11.74 17.00 -4.33
C GLU A 54 11.19 15.56 -4.18
N ASP A 55 10.08 15.30 -4.85
CA ASP A 55 9.40 13.99 -4.86
C ASP A 55 9.95 13.03 -5.93
N ILE A 56 10.92 13.44 -6.77
CA ILE A 56 11.58 12.56 -7.74
C ILE A 56 12.99 12.24 -7.24
N THR A 57 13.31 10.96 -7.14
CA THR A 57 14.69 10.49 -6.89
C THR A 57 15.16 9.64 -8.06
N ILE A 58 16.31 9.98 -8.63
CA ILE A 58 16.98 9.16 -9.63
C ILE A 58 17.74 8.05 -8.91
N LEU A 59 17.43 6.81 -9.26
CA LEU A 59 18.02 5.62 -8.68
C LEU A 59 19.09 5.04 -9.61
N THR A 60 20.08 4.40 -9.00
CA THR A 60 20.93 3.44 -9.70
C THR A 60 20.13 2.17 -10.03
N GLU A 61 20.61 1.41 -11.02
CA GLU A 61 19.98 0.12 -11.38
C GLU A 61 19.94 -0.86 -10.20
N GLN A 62 20.96 -0.86 -9.35
CA GLN A 62 21.00 -1.70 -8.16
C GLN A 62 19.95 -1.30 -7.13
N GLN A 63 19.86 0.00 -6.80
CA GLN A 63 18.83 0.50 -5.87
C GLN A 63 17.41 0.22 -6.36
N TYR A 64 17.18 0.38 -7.66
CA TYR A 64 15.91 0.04 -8.25
C TYR A 64 15.59 -1.46 -8.09
N ALA A 65 16.54 -2.34 -8.38
CA ALA A 65 16.35 -3.78 -8.25
C ALA A 65 16.06 -4.18 -6.79
N ASP A 66 16.87 -3.68 -5.85
CA ASP A 66 16.74 -3.97 -4.43
C ASP A 66 15.36 -3.53 -3.90
N TRP A 67 14.92 -2.32 -4.23
CA TRP A 67 13.63 -1.80 -3.79
C TRP A 67 12.45 -2.48 -4.49
N ALA A 68 12.58 -2.77 -5.79
CA ALA A 68 11.54 -3.48 -6.52
C ALA A 68 11.32 -4.90 -5.96
N ASP A 69 12.39 -5.59 -5.58
CA ASP A 69 12.31 -6.89 -4.93
C ASP A 69 11.76 -6.77 -3.51
N GLU A 70 12.17 -5.76 -2.74
CA GLU A 70 11.62 -5.50 -1.42
C GLU A 70 10.10 -5.30 -1.47
N ILE A 71 9.60 -4.42 -2.33
CA ILE A 71 8.16 -4.13 -2.45
C ILE A 71 7.37 -5.38 -2.88
N LYS A 72 7.89 -6.17 -3.82
CA LYS A 72 7.22 -7.40 -4.28
C LYS A 72 7.15 -8.47 -3.20
N ASN A 73 8.14 -8.50 -2.30
CA ASN A 73 8.23 -9.49 -1.23
C ASN A 73 7.60 -9.01 0.09
N GLN A 74 7.19 -7.75 0.19
CA GLN A 74 6.50 -7.26 1.38
C GLN A 74 5.16 -8.01 1.56
N PRO A 75 4.85 -8.44 2.80
CA PRO A 75 3.54 -8.98 3.10
C PRO A 75 2.50 -7.92 2.77
N LYS A 76 1.49 -8.32 1.99
CA LYS A 76 0.38 -7.44 1.65
C LYS A 76 -0.33 -7.05 2.95
N PRO A 77 -0.67 -5.76 3.14
CA PRO A 77 -1.53 -5.39 4.25
C PRO A 77 -2.85 -6.16 4.14
N PRO A 78 -3.46 -6.55 5.27
CA PRO A 78 -4.74 -7.23 5.25
C PRO A 78 -5.76 -6.34 4.53
N THR A 79 -6.59 -6.96 3.71
CA THR A 79 -7.70 -6.30 3.05
C THR A 79 -8.71 -5.80 4.08
N GLU A 80 -9.54 -4.84 3.69
CA GLU A 80 -10.62 -4.35 4.55
C GLU A 80 -11.56 -5.48 4.98
N ILE A 81 -11.79 -6.46 4.10
CA ILE A 81 -12.59 -7.65 4.40
C ILE A 81 -11.92 -8.49 5.49
N GLU A 82 -10.63 -8.81 5.36
CA GLU A 82 -9.89 -9.58 6.37
C GLU A 82 -9.85 -8.84 7.73
N LEU A 83 -9.73 -7.51 7.72
CA LEU A 83 -9.80 -6.71 8.95
C LEU A 83 -11.18 -6.79 9.59
N LEU A 84 -12.26 -6.73 8.80
CA LEU A 84 -13.63 -6.83 9.29
C LEU A 84 -13.93 -8.24 9.83
N GLU A 85 -13.49 -9.29 9.13
CA GLU A 85 -13.64 -10.68 9.57
C GLU A 85 -12.92 -10.93 10.90
N ASN A 86 -11.69 -10.42 11.05
CA ASN A 86 -10.97 -10.51 12.32
C ASN A 86 -11.70 -9.77 13.45
N ARG A 87 -12.26 -8.58 13.18
CA ARG A 87 -13.04 -7.84 14.17
C ARG A 87 -14.33 -8.56 14.57
N ILE A 88 -15.01 -9.21 13.63
CA ILE A 88 -16.20 -10.02 13.92
C ILE A 88 -15.81 -11.20 14.80
N ALA A 89 -14.73 -11.92 14.46
CA ALA A 89 -14.27 -13.06 15.25
C ALA A 89 -13.87 -12.66 16.69
N GLU A 90 -13.23 -11.50 16.87
CA GLU A 90 -12.94 -10.96 18.21
C GLU A 90 -14.22 -10.61 18.98
N GLN A 91 -15.20 -10.00 18.31
CA GLN A 91 -16.49 -9.69 18.93
C GLN A 91 -17.25 -10.94 19.36
N ASP A 92 -17.29 -11.96 18.50
CA ASP A 92 -17.95 -13.24 18.80
C ASP A 92 -17.32 -13.92 20.02
N LYS A 93 -15.98 -13.90 20.13
CA LYS A 93 -15.28 -14.43 21.29
C LYS A 93 -15.65 -13.70 22.59
N VAL A 94 -15.73 -12.37 22.56
CA VAL A 94 -16.14 -11.58 23.72
C VAL A 94 -17.60 -11.87 24.09
N ILE A 95 -18.49 -12.05 23.11
CA ILE A 95 -19.88 -12.42 23.34
C ILE A 95 -19.97 -13.80 24.00
N GLU A 96 -19.22 -14.79 23.52
CA GLU A 96 -19.18 -16.13 24.10
C GLU A 96 -18.69 -16.11 25.56
N GLU A 97 -17.63 -15.37 25.86
CA GLU A 97 -17.13 -15.19 27.23
C GLU A 97 -18.20 -14.57 28.14
N LEU A 98 -18.86 -13.49 27.70
CA LEU A 98 -19.94 -12.85 28.46
C LEU A 98 -21.16 -13.77 28.64
N MET A 99 -21.54 -14.52 27.62
CA MET A 99 -22.62 -15.50 27.72
C MET A 99 -22.29 -16.59 28.75
N PHE A 100 -21.07 -17.08 28.78
CA PHE A 100 -20.66 -18.09 29.75
C PHE A 100 -20.71 -17.58 31.20
N GLU A 101 -20.43 -16.29 31.43
CA GLU A 101 -20.51 -15.67 32.76
C GLU A 101 -21.95 -15.35 33.21
N ILE A 102 -22.79 -14.88 32.29
CA ILE A 102 -24.14 -14.37 32.59
C ILE A 102 -25.19 -15.48 32.62
N VAL A 103 -25.07 -16.50 31.76
CA VAL A 103 -26.09 -17.55 31.62
C VAL A 103 -26.28 -18.38 32.92
N PRO A 104 -25.24 -18.77 33.68
CA PRO A 104 -25.41 -19.46 34.96
C PRO A 104 -26.18 -18.64 36.01
N SER A 105 -26.04 -17.31 36.01
CA SER A 105 -26.73 -16.41 36.94
C SER A 105 -28.16 -16.08 36.53
N LEU A 106 -28.55 -16.33 35.27
CA LEU A 106 -29.93 -16.22 34.78
C LEU A 106 -30.75 -17.52 34.93
N ILE A 107 -30.09 -18.70 34.90
CA ILE A 107 -30.76 -20.00 35.02
C ILE A 107 -30.78 -20.50 36.48
N GLY A 108 -29.85 -20.07 37.33
CA GLY A 108 -29.75 -20.46 38.75
C GLY A 108 -30.70 -19.75 39.71
N GLY A 109 -31.78 -19.13 39.21
CA GLY A 109 -32.82 -18.50 40.03
C GLY A 109 -33.91 -19.50 40.47
N GLU A 110 -33.56 -20.41 41.38
CA GLU A 110 -34.50 -21.05 42.32
C GLU A 110 -34.01 -20.85 43.76
#